data_AF-A0A3A4X956-F1
#
_entry.id   AF-A0A3A4X956-F1
#
_cell.length_a   1.000
_cell.length_b   1.000
_cell.length_c   1.000
_cell.angle_alpha   90.00
_cell.angle_beta   90.00
_cell.angle_gamma   90.00
#
_symmetry.space_group_name_H-M   'P 1'
#
loop_
_entity.id
_entity.type
_entity.pdbx_description
1 polymer ?
#
loop_
_entity_poly.entity_id
_entity_poly.type
_entity_poly.pdbx_seq_one_letter_code
_entity_poly.pdbx_strand_id
1 'polypeptide(L)'
;MEGTYIQNRRHRMKKQLIGIVGKRKQLIVILMVTILFGIYGTVHASPITHPQGLSPDTPYRLAFVTAGFAQATSNNIAAYNVFVTGQALASTALADLNTGWSVIGSTSAVDAKTNTATDPTQDASVPIYNLAGLMVASSYTDLWDGALLNPINVDQYGTAWAQKVFTGTATDGSGIAGYQLGADGDRVRHGESQLAGAGWTSGDWAGDLTSLHYYAISNVLGQQVSPVPEPATILLIGSGLAGLAAARRRKKLQAAL
;
A
#
# COMPACT_ATOMS: atom_id res chain seq x y z
N MET A 1 44.03 62.56 -27.00
CA MET A 1 44.16 61.15 -26.56
C MET A 1 42.95 60.63 -25.78
N GLU A 2 42.02 61.48 -25.36
CA GLU A 2 40.85 61.11 -24.54
C GLU A 2 39.72 60.38 -25.31
N GLY A 3 39.49 60.73 -26.58
CA GLY A 3 38.39 60.15 -27.38
C GLY A 3 38.53 58.65 -27.64
N THR A 4 39.76 58.16 -27.85
CA THR A 4 40.04 56.74 -28.11
C THR A 4 39.84 55.88 -26.86
N TYR A 5 40.07 56.44 -25.67
CA TYR A 5 39.90 55.77 -24.39
C TYR A 5 38.41 55.51 -24.08
N ILE A 6 37.54 56.50 -24.33
CA ILE A 6 36.10 56.39 -24.08
C ILE A 6 35.44 55.38 -25.01
N GLN A 7 35.83 55.34 -26.29
CA GLN A 7 35.32 54.38 -27.27
C GLN A 7 35.71 52.93 -26.91
N ASN A 8 36.96 52.70 -26.53
CA ASN A 8 37.43 51.39 -26.11
C ASN A 8 36.73 50.89 -24.83
N ARG A 9 36.42 51.80 -23.90
CA ARG A 9 35.66 51.46 -22.68
C ARG A 9 34.21 51.08 -22.99
N ARG A 10 33.53 51.82 -23.87
CA ARG A 10 32.16 51.51 -24.31
C ARG A 10 32.08 50.18 -25.06
N HIS A 11 33.06 49.88 -25.91
CA HIS A 11 33.12 48.60 -26.64
C HIS A 11 33.32 47.40 -25.70
N ARG A 12 34.20 47.53 -24.70
CA ARG A 12 34.39 46.48 -23.67
C ARG A 12 33.12 46.24 -22.84
N MET A 13 32.43 47.29 -22.42
CA MET A 13 31.21 47.14 -21.63
C MET A 13 30.07 46.49 -22.43
N LYS A 14 29.91 46.82 -23.72
CA LYS A 14 28.92 46.14 -24.59
C LYS A 14 29.23 44.64 -24.75
N LYS A 15 30.50 44.27 -24.97
CA LYS A 15 30.91 42.85 -25.05
C LYS A 15 30.65 42.09 -23.74
N GLN A 16 30.91 42.72 -22.59
CA GLN A 16 30.63 42.11 -21.28
C GLN A 16 29.13 41.94 -21.02
N LEU A 17 28.29 42.94 -21.34
CA LEU A 17 26.83 42.81 -21.19
C LEU A 17 26.24 41.71 -22.09
N ILE A 18 26.66 41.63 -23.35
CA ILE A 18 26.19 40.60 -24.30
C ILE A 18 26.59 39.20 -23.80
N GLY A 19 27.81 39.04 -23.28
CA GLY A 19 28.27 37.77 -22.71
C GLY A 19 27.51 37.34 -21.46
N ILE A 20 27.13 38.28 -20.58
CA ILE A 20 26.35 38.00 -19.36
C ILE A 20 24.91 37.58 -19.73
N VAL A 21 24.29 38.24 -20.70
CA VAL A 21 22.93 37.89 -21.17
C VAL A 21 22.93 36.52 -21.87
N GLY A 22 23.93 36.21 -22.68
CA GLY A 22 24.07 34.89 -23.33
C GLY A 22 24.24 33.75 -22.32
N LYS A 23 25.08 33.95 -21.29
CA LYS A 23 25.27 32.97 -20.20
C LYS A 23 24.01 32.77 -19.36
N ARG A 24 23.22 33.83 -19.12
CA ARG A 24 21.92 33.73 -18.42
C ARG A 24 20.88 32.96 -19.22
N LYS A 25 20.79 33.18 -20.55
CA LYS A 25 19.89 32.41 -21.43
C LYS A 25 20.29 30.94 -21.50
N GLN A 26 21.59 30.63 -21.58
CA GLN A 26 22.10 29.26 -21.53
C GLN A 26 21.81 28.59 -20.19
N LEU A 27 21.95 29.28 -19.06
CA LEU A 27 21.62 28.74 -17.74
C LEU A 27 20.13 28.41 -17.60
N ILE A 28 19.24 29.27 -18.11
CA ILE A 28 17.78 29.07 -18.05
C ILE A 28 17.36 27.88 -18.93
N VAL A 29 17.96 27.72 -20.11
CA VAL A 29 17.67 26.57 -21.00
C VAL A 29 18.17 25.26 -20.40
N ILE A 30 19.36 25.25 -19.78
CA ILE A 30 19.90 24.05 -19.11
C ILE A 30 19.01 23.65 -17.92
N LEU A 31 18.52 24.61 -17.13
CA LEU A 31 17.63 24.34 -16.00
C LEU A 31 16.26 23.79 -16.42
N MET A 32 15.70 24.25 -17.55
CA MET A 32 14.42 23.71 -18.07
C MET A 32 14.57 22.30 -18.65
N VAL A 33 15.71 21.98 -19.27
CA VAL A 33 15.96 20.63 -19.81
C VAL A 33 16.20 19.61 -18.69
N THR A 34 16.82 19.99 -17.57
CA THR A 34 16.98 19.08 -16.42
C THR A 34 15.68 18.84 -15.65
N ILE A 35 14.75 19.81 -15.63
CA ILE A 35 13.41 19.60 -15.03
C ILE A 35 12.57 18.66 -15.91
N LEU A 36 12.78 18.62 -17.23
CA LEU A 36 12.07 17.70 -18.13
C LEU A 36 12.61 16.25 -18.11
N PHE A 37 13.86 16.03 -17.69
CA PHE A 37 14.47 14.71 -17.57
C PHE A 37 14.48 14.15 -16.13
N GLY A 38 13.90 14.88 -15.17
CA GLY A 38 13.93 14.55 -13.74
C GLY A 38 12.93 13.50 -13.27
N ILE A 39 12.21 12.81 -14.17
CA ILE A 39 11.37 11.67 -13.82
C ILE A 39 11.97 10.44 -14.50
N TYR A 40 13.01 9.88 -13.91
CA TYR A 40 13.36 8.49 -14.21
C TYR A 40 12.28 7.63 -13.55
N GLY A 41 11.15 7.45 -14.24
CA GLY A 41 10.25 6.35 -13.92
C GLY A 41 11.04 5.07 -14.16
N THR A 42 11.40 4.37 -13.10
CA THR A 42 11.88 3.01 -13.24
C THR A 42 10.74 2.20 -13.85
N VAL A 43 11.01 1.48 -14.94
CA VAL A 43 10.01 0.61 -15.58
C VAL A 43 10.06 -0.73 -14.85
N HIS A 44 9.04 -0.97 -14.03
CA HIS A 44 8.84 -2.26 -13.36
C HIS A 44 7.77 -3.04 -14.13
N ALA A 45 7.80 -4.37 -14.03
CA ALA A 45 6.64 -5.15 -14.40
C ALA A 45 5.50 -4.79 -13.44
N SER A 46 4.31 -4.45 -13.94
CA SER A 46 3.18 -4.12 -13.07
C SER A 46 2.88 -5.28 -12.10
N PRO A 47 2.51 -4.99 -10.85
CA PRO A 47 2.14 -6.03 -9.90
C PRO A 47 0.92 -6.80 -10.41
N ILE A 48 0.94 -8.13 -10.23
CA ILE A 48 -0.21 -8.98 -10.54
C ILE A 48 -1.17 -8.93 -9.36
N THR A 49 -2.35 -8.34 -9.59
CA THR A 49 -3.37 -8.18 -8.56
C THR A 49 -4.50 -9.22 -8.64
N HIS A 50 -4.63 -9.90 -9.78
CA HIS A 50 -5.50 -11.07 -9.94
C HIS A 50 -4.67 -12.26 -10.41
N PRO A 51 -4.37 -13.25 -9.55
CA PRO A 51 -3.59 -14.42 -9.93
C PRO A 51 -4.23 -15.19 -11.09
N GLN A 52 -3.39 -15.67 -12.01
CA GLN A 52 -3.83 -16.40 -13.20
C GLN A 52 -4.48 -17.74 -12.81
N GLY A 53 -5.58 -18.11 -13.48
CA GLY A 53 -6.27 -19.38 -13.24
C GLY A 53 -7.27 -19.36 -12.07
N LEU A 54 -7.38 -18.27 -11.31
CA LEU A 54 -8.48 -18.07 -10.37
C LEU A 54 -9.74 -17.61 -11.09
N SER A 55 -10.87 -18.25 -10.79
CA SER A 55 -12.17 -17.74 -11.22
C SER A 55 -12.44 -16.38 -10.53
N PRO A 56 -13.20 -15.46 -11.17
CA PRO A 56 -13.46 -14.13 -10.61
C PRO A 56 -14.09 -14.12 -9.21
N ASP A 57 -14.76 -15.21 -8.82
CA ASP A 57 -15.50 -15.33 -7.56
C ASP A 57 -14.78 -16.21 -6.52
N THR A 58 -13.54 -16.63 -6.79
CA THR A 58 -12.75 -17.37 -5.80
C THR A 58 -12.11 -16.39 -4.84
N PRO A 59 -12.38 -16.48 -3.52
CA PRO A 59 -11.74 -15.61 -2.55
C PRO A 59 -10.22 -15.85 -2.46
N TYR A 60 -9.44 -14.78 -2.34
CA TYR A 60 -7.99 -14.84 -2.15
C TYR A 60 -7.48 -13.62 -1.38
N ARG A 61 -6.20 -13.63 -1.00
CA ARG A 61 -5.50 -12.44 -0.50
C ARG A 61 -4.21 -12.20 -1.27
N LEU A 62 -3.76 -10.96 -1.27
CA LEU A 62 -2.43 -10.58 -1.77
C LEU A 62 -1.52 -10.25 -0.60
N ALA A 63 -0.25 -10.65 -0.70
CA ALA A 63 0.81 -10.28 0.21
C ALA A 63 2.00 -9.69 -0.55
N PHE A 64 2.67 -8.69 0.04
CA PHE A 64 3.83 -8.05 -0.58
C PHE A 64 4.82 -7.54 0.47
N VAL A 65 6.06 -7.28 0.07
CA VAL A 65 7.06 -6.59 0.90
C VAL A 65 7.12 -5.12 0.51
N THR A 66 7.02 -4.20 1.45
CA THR A 66 7.00 -2.77 1.13
C THR A 66 8.30 -2.30 0.49
N ALA A 67 8.24 -1.46 -0.55
CA ALA A 67 9.43 -0.79 -1.09
C ALA A 67 9.98 0.25 -0.12
N GLY A 68 9.11 0.94 0.60
CA GLY A 68 9.47 1.83 1.70
C GLY A 68 9.89 1.06 2.95
N PHE A 69 10.61 1.76 3.83
CA PHE A 69 11.10 1.25 5.10
C PHE A 69 10.70 2.18 6.25
N ALA A 70 10.60 1.64 7.46
CA ALA A 70 10.35 2.39 8.69
C ALA A 70 11.01 1.71 9.89
N GLN A 71 11.10 2.46 11.00
CA GLN A 71 11.58 1.97 12.28
C GLN A 71 10.47 1.22 13.04
N ALA A 72 10.86 0.30 13.92
CA ALA A 72 9.95 -0.54 14.70
C ALA A 72 9.76 -0.06 16.14
N THR A 73 9.55 1.25 16.33
CA THR A 73 9.50 1.92 17.65
C THR A 73 8.10 2.07 18.23
N SER A 74 7.05 1.93 17.43
CA SER A 74 5.66 2.05 17.90
C SER A 74 5.20 0.75 18.55
N ASN A 75 4.65 0.81 19.76
CA ASN A 75 3.99 -0.32 20.40
C ASN A 75 2.53 -0.54 19.91
N ASN A 76 2.02 0.37 19.08
CA ASN A 76 0.66 0.30 18.53
C ASN A 76 0.68 -0.34 17.13
N ILE A 77 0.02 -1.49 16.99
CA ILE A 77 -0.08 -2.23 15.72
C ILE A 77 -0.71 -1.39 14.60
N ALA A 78 -1.63 -0.49 14.94
CA ALA A 78 -2.31 0.36 13.96
C ALA A 78 -1.35 1.31 13.24
N ALA A 79 -0.24 1.72 13.87
CA ALA A 79 0.77 2.56 13.22
C ALA A 79 1.41 1.83 12.02
N TYR A 80 1.69 0.54 12.17
CA TYR A 80 2.25 -0.28 11.10
C TYR A 80 1.21 -0.60 10.03
N ASN A 81 -0.05 -0.85 10.40
CA ASN A 81 -1.14 -1.01 9.43
C ASN A 81 -1.31 0.26 8.56
N VAL A 82 -1.25 1.45 9.17
CA VAL A 82 -1.27 2.73 8.45
C VAL A 82 -0.07 2.84 7.49
N PHE A 83 1.13 2.48 7.96
CA PHE A 83 2.32 2.49 7.11
C PHE A 83 2.17 1.59 5.89
N VAL A 84 1.82 0.30 6.07
CA VAL A 84 1.71 -0.63 4.94
C VAL A 84 0.53 -0.30 4.03
N THR A 85 -0.55 0.27 4.57
CA THR A 85 -1.66 0.82 3.77
C THR A 85 -1.17 1.97 2.91
N GLY A 86 -0.39 2.90 3.45
CA GLY A 86 0.22 3.98 2.67
C GLY A 86 1.14 3.46 1.56
N GLN A 87 1.89 2.38 1.82
CA GLN A 87 2.71 1.72 0.81
C GLN A 87 1.88 1.08 -0.31
N ALA A 88 0.77 0.43 0.04
CA ALA A 88 -0.14 -0.15 -0.96
C ALA A 88 -0.79 0.95 -1.82
N LEU A 89 -1.28 2.03 -1.19
CA LEU A 89 -1.93 3.15 -1.88
C LEU A 89 -0.99 3.97 -2.78
N ALA A 90 0.33 3.82 -2.61
CA ALA A 90 1.32 4.42 -3.53
C ALA A 90 1.36 3.71 -4.91
N SER A 91 0.80 2.50 -5.01
CA SER A 91 0.62 1.78 -6.27
C SER A 91 -0.81 1.94 -6.78
N THR A 92 -0.98 2.47 -7.99
CA THR A 92 -2.31 2.62 -8.60
C THR A 92 -3.04 1.29 -8.70
N ALA A 93 -2.33 0.23 -9.10
CA ALA A 93 -2.91 -1.10 -9.26
C ALA A 93 -3.44 -1.68 -7.93
N LEU A 94 -2.79 -1.41 -6.80
CA LEU A 94 -3.26 -1.85 -5.48
C LEU A 94 -4.32 -0.91 -4.90
N ALA A 95 -4.23 0.38 -5.19
CA ALA A 95 -5.26 1.35 -4.80
C ALA A 95 -6.61 1.05 -5.46
N ASP A 96 -6.59 0.63 -6.73
CA ASP A 96 -7.79 0.28 -7.50
C ASP A 96 -8.54 -0.95 -6.94
N LEU A 97 -7.90 -1.77 -6.10
CA LEU A 97 -8.54 -2.88 -5.40
C LEU A 97 -9.50 -2.42 -4.30
N ASN A 98 -9.40 -1.17 -3.85
CA ASN A 98 -10.24 -0.57 -2.81
C ASN A 98 -10.42 -1.49 -1.57
N THR A 99 -9.30 -2.02 -1.08
CA THR A 99 -9.25 -2.99 0.02
C THR A 99 -8.42 -2.46 1.21
N GLY A 100 -8.58 -3.09 2.37
CA GLY A 100 -7.74 -2.83 3.54
C GLY A 100 -6.42 -3.60 3.50
N TRP A 101 -5.40 -3.08 4.16
CA TRP A 101 -4.09 -3.70 4.28
C TRP A 101 -3.63 -3.71 5.74
N SER A 102 -3.13 -4.87 6.19
CA SER A 102 -2.56 -5.06 7.52
C SER A 102 -1.11 -5.49 7.42
N VAL A 103 -0.29 -5.08 8.40
CA VAL A 103 1.08 -5.56 8.51
C VAL A 103 1.08 -7.04 8.93
N ILE A 104 1.97 -7.84 8.34
CA ILE A 104 2.29 -9.17 8.87
C ILE A 104 3.38 -8.99 9.93
N GLY A 105 2.95 -8.62 11.14
CA GLY A 105 3.84 -8.43 12.27
C GLY A 105 3.08 -8.36 13.59
N SER A 106 3.79 -8.59 14.69
CA SER A 106 3.24 -8.64 16.04
C SER A 106 3.76 -7.49 16.90
N THR A 107 2.87 -6.90 17.70
CA THR A 107 3.24 -6.07 18.86
C THR A 107 3.10 -6.89 20.13
N SER A 108 3.49 -6.35 21.29
CA SER A 108 3.26 -7.02 22.58
C SER A 108 1.78 -7.24 22.91
N ALA A 109 0.87 -6.46 22.30
CA ALA A 109 -0.56 -6.52 22.54
C ALA A 109 -1.35 -7.29 21.46
N VAL A 110 -0.80 -7.44 20.25
CA VAL A 110 -1.53 -8.01 19.11
C VAL A 110 -0.60 -8.90 18.29
N ASP A 111 -1.00 -10.17 18.14
CA ASP A 111 -0.34 -11.15 17.28
C ASP A 111 -0.60 -10.88 15.79
N ALA A 112 0.35 -11.24 14.94
CA ALA A 112 0.24 -11.07 13.49
C ALA A 112 -0.96 -11.83 12.90
N LYS A 113 -1.17 -13.08 13.32
CA LYS A 113 -2.31 -13.88 12.85
C LYS A 113 -3.67 -13.23 13.18
N THR A 114 -3.78 -12.58 14.34
CA THR A 114 -4.97 -11.84 14.74
C THR A 114 -5.10 -10.52 13.97
N ASN A 115 -4.02 -9.75 13.83
CA ASN A 115 -4.01 -8.46 13.11
C ASN A 115 -4.41 -8.60 11.63
N THR A 116 -4.08 -9.74 11.02
CA THR A 116 -4.30 -10.03 9.61
C THR A 116 -5.59 -10.82 9.34
N ALA A 117 -6.30 -11.23 10.40
CA ALA A 117 -7.42 -12.17 10.34
C ALA A 117 -7.04 -13.45 9.56
N THR A 118 -5.93 -14.05 9.97
CA THR A 118 -5.38 -15.31 9.45
C THR A 118 -5.15 -16.33 10.55
N ASP A 119 -5.88 -16.25 11.67
CA ASP A 119 -5.79 -17.26 12.71
C ASP A 119 -6.45 -18.57 12.21
N PRO A 120 -5.70 -19.68 12.06
CA PRO A 120 -6.25 -20.92 11.51
C PRO A 120 -7.37 -21.54 12.35
N THR A 121 -7.49 -21.13 13.61
CA THR A 121 -8.51 -21.64 14.54
C THR A 121 -9.79 -20.81 14.54
N GLN A 122 -9.74 -19.58 14.03
CA GLN A 122 -10.84 -18.60 14.14
C GLN A 122 -11.34 -18.10 12.77
N ASP A 123 -10.45 -17.99 11.78
CA ASP A 123 -10.74 -17.32 10.51
C ASP A 123 -10.93 -18.30 9.35
N ALA A 124 -11.84 -17.96 8.44
CA ALA A 124 -12.07 -18.74 7.22
C ALA A 124 -10.90 -18.58 6.25
N SER A 125 -10.23 -19.70 5.96
CA SER A 125 -9.03 -19.75 5.15
C SER A 125 -9.31 -19.48 3.66
N VAL A 126 -8.44 -18.67 3.05
CA VAL A 126 -8.37 -18.43 1.60
C VAL A 126 -6.91 -18.49 1.15
N PRO A 127 -6.62 -18.85 -0.11
CA PRO A 127 -5.25 -18.86 -0.61
C PRO A 127 -4.66 -17.44 -0.66
N ILE A 128 -3.35 -17.35 -0.43
CA ILE A 128 -2.58 -16.12 -0.38
C ILE A 128 -1.58 -16.14 -1.53
N TYR A 129 -1.47 -15.05 -2.27
CA TYR A 129 -0.56 -14.91 -3.40
C TYR A 129 0.36 -13.71 -3.23
N ASN A 130 1.56 -13.77 -3.80
CA ASN A 130 2.42 -12.59 -3.93
C ASN A 130 2.08 -11.79 -5.20
N LEU A 131 2.69 -10.61 -5.36
CA LEU A 131 2.45 -9.73 -6.52
C LEU A 131 3.14 -10.18 -7.82
N ALA A 132 3.80 -11.34 -7.83
CA ALA A 132 4.16 -12.06 -9.06
C ALA A 132 3.12 -13.12 -9.44
N GLY A 133 1.98 -13.18 -8.72
CA GLY A 133 0.91 -14.14 -8.96
C GLY A 133 1.23 -15.56 -8.49
N LEU A 134 2.30 -15.75 -7.69
CA LEU A 134 2.68 -17.05 -7.14
C LEU A 134 1.97 -17.27 -5.81
N MET A 135 1.48 -18.50 -5.59
CA MET A 135 0.84 -18.87 -4.33
C MET A 135 1.86 -18.91 -3.21
N VAL A 136 1.65 -18.08 -2.19
CA VAL A 136 2.48 -18.01 -0.98
C VAL A 136 2.04 -19.07 0.02
N ALA A 137 0.73 -19.21 0.22
CA ALA A 137 0.14 -20.20 1.09
C ALA A 137 -1.23 -20.63 0.56
N SER A 138 -1.50 -21.92 0.61
CA SER A 138 -2.78 -22.54 0.25
C SER A 138 -3.85 -22.36 1.34
N SER A 139 -3.44 -22.12 2.58
CA SER A 139 -4.31 -21.90 3.72
C SER A 139 -3.67 -21.05 4.81
N TYR A 140 -4.44 -20.62 5.82
CA TYR A 140 -3.89 -19.94 6.99
C TYR A 140 -3.03 -20.87 7.86
N THR A 141 -3.36 -22.17 7.92
CA THR A 141 -2.49 -23.17 8.57
C THR A 141 -1.14 -23.25 7.86
N ASP A 142 -1.17 -23.31 6.53
CA ASP A 142 0.03 -23.33 5.68
C ASP A 142 0.85 -22.04 5.82
N LEU A 143 0.20 -20.86 5.94
CA LEU A 143 0.91 -19.61 6.20
C LEU A 143 1.74 -19.65 7.51
N TRP A 144 1.21 -20.31 8.55
CA TRP A 144 1.75 -20.28 9.91
C TRP A 144 2.35 -21.63 10.37
N ASP A 145 2.73 -22.52 9.44
CA ASP A 145 3.40 -23.78 9.78
C ASP A 145 4.93 -23.70 9.76
N GLY A 146 5.46 -22.52 9.36
CA GLY A 146 6.90 -22.25 9.25
C GLY A 146 7.47 -22.42 7.84
N ALA A 147 6.65 -22.73 6.83
CA ALA A 147 7.06 -22.77 5.44
C ALA A 147 6.03 -22.10 4.52
N LEU A 148 6.51 -21.35 3.53
CA LEU A 148 5.73 -20.80 2.44
C LEU A 148 5.94 -21.66 1.20
N LEU A 149 4.93 -21.71 0.34
CA LEU A 149 5.05 -22.29 -1.00
C LEU A 149 5.93 -21.42 -1.90
N ASN A 150 5.81 -20.09 -1.76
CA ASN A 150 6.65 -19.10 -2.45
C ASN A 150 6.94 -17.91 -1.53
N PRO A 151 8.10 -17.23 -1.69
CA PRO A 151 8.46 -16.07 -0.89
C PRO A 151 7.56 -14.85 -1.13
N ILE A 152 7.50 -13.96 -0.14
CA ILE A 152 6.86 -12.64 -0.23
C ILE A 152 7.93 -11.60 -0.60
N ASN A 153 8.52 -11.72 -1.78
CA ASN A 153 9.68 -10.91 -2.22
C ASN A 153 9.37 -9.86 -3.27
N VAL A 154 8.10 -9.62 -3.57
CA VAL A 154 7.65 -8.67 -4.58
C VAL A 154 7.07 -7.44 -3.89
N ASP A 155 7.47 -6.24 -4.31
CA ASP A 155 6.96 -4.98 -3.77
C ASP A 155 5.68 -4.49 -4.45
N GLN A 156 5.11 -3.40 -3.93
CA GLN A 156 3.86 -2.82 -4.45
C GLN A 156 3.93 -2.37 -5.92
N TYR A 157 5.13 -2.26 -6.49
CA TYR A 157 5.37 -1.86 -7.87
C TYR A 157 5.70 -3.06 -8.78
N GLY A 158 5.69 -4.29 -8.23
CA GLY A 158 6.00 -5.52 -8.96
C GLY A 158 7.49 -5.84 -9.03
N THR A 159 8.33 -5.21 -8.20
CA THR A 159 9.77 -5.48 -8.15
C THR A 159 10.08 -6.65 -7.24
N ALA A 160 10.76 -7.68 -7.75
CA ALA A 160 11.25 -8.78 -6.94
C ALA A 160 12.67 -8.52 -6.43
N TRP A 161 12.88 -8.61 -5.10
CA TRP A 161 14.19 -8.45 -4.47
C TRP A 161 14.22 -8.96 -3.02
N ALA A 162 15.44 -9.26 -2.55
CA ALA A 162 15.70 -9.71 -1.19
C ALA A 162 15.81 -8.51 -0.23
N GLN A 163 15.02 -8.54 0.83
CA GLN A 163 14.97 -7.49 1.85
C GLN A 163 14.87 -8.10 3.25
N LYS A 164 15.40 -7.39 4.23
CA LYS A 164 15.12 -7.66 5.64
C LYS A 164 13.79 -7.01 6.03
N VAL A 165 12.97 -7.75 6.75
CA VAL A 165 11.57 -7.38 7.01
C VAL A 165 11.25 -7.52 8.48
N PHE A 166 10.87 -6.43 9.15
CA PHE A 166 10.43 -6.52 10.54
C PHE A 166 9.12 -7.32 10.63
N THR A 167 9.08 -8.23 11.62
CA THR A 167 7.89 -9.04 11.90
C THR A 167 7.55 -8.99 13.38
N GLY A 168 8.52 -9.21 14.28
CA GLY A 168 8.20 -9.43 15.70
C GLY A 168 7.47 -10.75 15.97
N THR A 169 7.43 -11.66 14.99
CA THR A 169 6.48 -12.78 14.93
C THR A 169 7.21 -14.12 14.85
N ALA A 170 6.69 -15.12 15.56
CA ALA A 170 7.10 -16.52 15.46
C ALA A 170 6.50 -17.19 14.21
N THR A 171 6.93 -18.41 13.91
CA THR A 171 6.43 -19.14 12.73
C THR A 171 4.94 -19.49 12.83
N ASP A 172 4.38 -19.57 14.05
CA ASP A 172 2.98 -19.85 14.32
C ASP A 172 2.06 -18.60 14.30
N GLY A 173 2.60 -17.46 13.89
CA GLY A 173 1.88 -16.19 13.80
C GLY A 173 1.71 -15.44 15.12
N SER A 174 2.23 -15.98 16.23
CA SER A 174 2.25 -15.30 17.54
C SER A 174 3.39 -14.30 17.66
N GLY A 175 3.26 -13.31 18.54
CA GLY A 175 4.36 -12.40 18.88
C GLY A 175 5.45 -13.06 19.73
N ILE A 176 6.72 -12.79 19.41
CA ILE A 176 7.85 -13.26 20.21
C ILE A 176 8.11 -12.29 21.36
N ALA A 177 7.82 -12.71 22.60
CA ALA A 177 8.00 -11.90 23.80
C ALA A 177 9.38 -11.24 23.88
N GLY A 178 9.39 -9.90 23.99
CA GLY A 178 10.60 -9.08 24.08
C GLY A 178 11.24 -8.73 22.73
N TYR A 179 10.75 -9.29 21.63
CA TYR A 179 11.25 -9.04 20.27
C TYR A 179 10.16 -8.57 19.31
N GLN A 180 8.97 -8.24 19.84
CA GLN A 180 7.86 -7.69 19.06
C GLN A 180 8.15 -6.26 18.57
N LEU A 181 7.38 -5.80 17.59
CA LEU A 181 7.41 -4.41 17.15
C LEU A 181 7.09 -3.48 18.33
N GLY A 182 7.91 -2.45 18.53
CA GLY A 182 7.77 -1.48 19.61
C GLY A 182 7.97 -2.03 21.02
N ALA A 183 8.66 -3.18 21.16
CA ALA A 183 9.08 -3.68 22.46
C ALA A 183 10.27 -2.86 22.99
N ASP A 184 10.35 -2.67 24.31
CA ASP A 184 11.37 -1.86 25.01
C ASP A 184 12.79 -2.48 25.01
N GLY A 185 13.09 -3.42 24.10
CA GLY A 185 14.26 -4.32 24.16
C GLY A 185 15.40 -4.00 23.20
N ASP A 186 15.39 -2.85 22.51
CA ASP A 186 16.31 -2.45 21.43
C ASP A 186 16.45 -3.48 20.30
N ARG A 187 15.66 -4.56 20.28
CA ARG A 187 15.78 -5.68 19.36
C ARG A 187 14.41 -6.12 18.92
N VAL A 188 14.21 -6.14 17.62
CA VAL A 188 12.97 -6.58 17.00
C VAL A 188 13.28 -7.72 16.04
N ARG A 189 12.46 -8.77 16.08
CA ARG A 189 12.58 -9.92 15.18
C ARG A 189 12.33 -9.46 13.74
N HIS A 190 13.18 -9.89 12.82
CA HIS A 190 12.97 -9.72 11.40
C HIS A 190 13.16 -11.05 10.66
N GLY A 191 12.53 -11.15 9.50
CA GLY A 191 12.78 -12.18 8.52
C GLY A 191 13.42 -11.63 7.25
N GLU A 192 13.50 -12.49 6.23
CA GLU A 192 14.02 -12.14 4.91
C GLU A 192 13.00 -12.48 3.82
N SER A 193 12.68 -11.49 2.97
CA SER A 193 11.64 -11.58 1.94
C SER A 193 11.84 -12.69 0.93
N GLN A 194 13.10 -13.06 0.65
CA GLN A 194 13.49 -14.08 -0.31
C GLN A 194 13.35 -15.51 0.22
N LEU A 195 13.19 -15.69 1.53
CA LEU A 195 13.11 -17.01 2.15
C LEU A 195 11.67 -17.50 2.15
N ALA A 196 11.51 -18.81 1.96
CA ALA A 196 10.23 -19.50 2.08
C ALA A 196 10.18 -20.40 3.33
N GLY A 197 11.32 -20.82 3.90
CA GLY A 197 11.34 -21.50 5.20
C GLY A 197 11.20 -20.52 6.37
N ALA A 198 11.28 -21.00 7.61
CA ALA A 198 11.04 -20.24 8.84
C ALA A 198 11.74 -18.88 8.95
N GLY A 199 12.86 -18.68 8.24
CA GLY A 199 13.56 -17.39 8.15
C GLY A 199 12.75 -16.26 7.47
N TRP A 200 11.63 -16.56 6.81
CA TRP A 200 10.76 -15.55 6.20
C TRP A 200 10.13 -14.63 7.26
N THR A 201 9.81 -15.17 8.45
CA THR A 201 9.35 -14.41 9.63
C THR A 201 10.41 -14.28 10.72
N SER A 202 11.25 -15.29 10.88
CA SER A 202 12.03 -15.50 12.12
C SER A 202 13.53 -15.72 11.86
N GLY A 203 14.10 -14.94 10.95
CA GLY A 203 15.53 -14.98 10.60
C GLY A 203 16.44 -14.58 11.75
N ASP A 204 16.50 -13.29 12.08
CA ASP A 204 17.42 -12.72 13.07
C ASP A 204 16.75 -11.53 13.80
N TRP A 205 17.50 -10.70 14.51
CA TRP A 205 17.02 -9.48 15.15
C TRP A 205 17.75 -8.25 14.61
N ALA A 206 17.06 -7.11 14.63
CA ALA A 206 17.65 -5.81 14.30
C ALA A 206 17.26 -4.77 15.36
N GLY A 207 18.04 -3.69 15.45
CA GLY A 207 17.73 -2.56 16.31
C GLY A 207 16.37 -1.95 15.94
N ASP A 208 15.54 -1.60 16.89
CA ASP A 208 14.23 -0.94 16.67
C ASP A 208 14.37 0.40 15.91
N LEU A 209 15.48 1.11 16.11
CA LEU A 209 15.86 2.32 15.36
C LEU A 209 16.41 2.05 13.95
N THR A 210 16.66 0.79 13.60
CA THR A 210 17.00 0.42 12.22
C THR A 210 15.74 0.58 11.37
N SER A 211 15.88 1.13 10.16
CA SER A 211 14.76 1.14 9.22
C SER A 211 14.80 -0.09 8.34
N LEU A 212 13.78 -0.94 8.44
CA LEU A 212 13.61 -2.12 7.58
C LEU A 212 12.26 -2.06 6.86
N HIS A 213 12.05 -3.01 5.96
CA HIS A 213 10.80 -3.18 5.22
C HIS A 213 9.76 -3.90 6.10
N TYR A 214 8.52 -3.93 5.62
CA TYR A 214 7.41 -4.65 6.27
C TYR A 214 6.71 -5.53 5.24
N TYR A 215 6.13 -6.65 5.68
CA TYR A 215 5.16 -7.36 4.87
C TYR A 215 3.78 -6.76 5.08
N ALA A 216 3.01 -6.72 4.00
CA ALA A 216 1.62 -6.32 4.00
C ALA A 216 0.76 -7.47 3.47
N ILE A 217 -0.45 -7.61 4.00
CA ILE A 217 -1.46 -8.53 3.48
C ILE A 217 -2.81 -7.81 3.34
N SER A 218 -3.51 -8.08 2.26
CA SER A 218 -4.83 -7.48 1.99
C SER A 218 -5.92 -8.13 2.85
N ASN A 219 -7.05 -7.46 2.98
CA ASN A 219 -8.31 -8.13 3.27
C ASN A 219 -8.64 -9.14 2.15
N VAL A 220 -9.62 -10.01 2.39
CA VAL A 220 -10.08 -10.99 1.38
C VAL A 220 -10.63 -10.27 0.14
N LEU A 221 -10.10 -10.64 -1.02
CA LEU A 221 -10.48 -10.19 -2.36
C LEU A 221 -11.29 -11.29 -3.07
N GLY A 222 -11.89 -10.96 -4.21
CA GLY A 222 -12.56 -11.96 -5.07
C GLY A 222 -13.91 -12.47 -4.53
N GLN A 223 -14.44 -11.88 -3.46
CA GLN A 223 -15.78 -12.20 -2.96
C GLN A 223 -16.81 -11.28 -3.63
N GLN A 224 -17.80 -11.86 -4.31
CA GLN A 224 -18.98 -11.11 -4.77
C GLN A 224 -19.71 -10.55 -3.54
N VAL A 225 -19.74 -9.24 -3.40
CA VAL A 225 -20.76 -8.60 -2.57
C VAL A 225 -22.07 -8.72 -3.35
N SER A 226 -23.00 -9.56 -2.89
CA SER A 226 -24.35 -9.51 -3.45
C SER A 226 -24.88 -8.08 -3.25
N PRO A 227 -25.50 -7.47 -4.26
CA PRO A 227 -26.12 -6.16 -4.06
C PRO A 227 -27.11 -6.29 -2.90
N VAL A 228 -26.86 -5.53 -1.83
CA VAL A 228 -27.79 -5.43 -0.71
C VAL A 228 -29.14 -5.05 -1.32
N PRO A 229 -30.21 -5.84 -1.10
CA PRO A 229 -31.54 -5.45 -1.58
C PRO A 229 -31.81 -4.04 -1.07
N GLU A 230 -32.00 -3.09 -1.98
CA GLU A 230 -32.36 -1.72 -1.60
C GLU A 230 -33.52 -1.82 -0.61
N PRO A 231 -33.41 -1.18 0.57
CA PRO A 231 -34.38 -1.41 1.62
C PRO A 231 -35.75 -1.02 1.08
N ALA A 232 -36.75 -1.86 1.35
CA ALA A 232 -38.13 -1.71 0.90
C ALA A 232 -38.76 -0.32 1.23
N THR A 233 -38.05 0.52 1.97
CA THR A 233 -38.27 1.95 2.20
C THR A 233 -38.54 2.74 0.92
N ILE A 234 -37.87 2.48 -0.22
CA ILE A 234 -38.17 3.22 -1.47
C ILE A 234 -39.58 2.88 -1.97
N LEU A 235 -39.96 1.60 -1.93
CA LEU A 235 -41.31 1.13 -2.27
C LEU A 235 -42.37 1.62 -1.26
N LEU A 236 -42.02 1.70 0.02
CA LEU A 236 -42.91 2.19 1.08
C LEU A 236 -43.15 3.70 0.97
N ILE A 237 -42.12 4.48 0.64
CA ILE A 237 -42.25 5.92 0.39
C ILE A 237 -43.08 6.15 -0.88
N GLY A 238 -42.83 5.41 -1.96
CA GLY A 238 -43.58 5.52 -3.21
C GLY A 238 -45.07 5.18 -3.05
N SER A 239 -45.39 4.08 -2.36
CA SER A 239 -46.77 3.67 -2.10
C SER A 239 -47.49 4.58 -1.08
N GLY A 240 -46.79 5.04 -0.05
CA GLY A 240 -47.34 5.98 0.94
C GLY A 240 -47.73 7.33 0.31
N LEU A 241 -46.86 7.91 -0.52
CA LEU A 241 -47.14 9.18 -1.21
C LEU A 241 -48.30 9.05 -2.21
N ALA A 242 -48.38 7.94 -2.95
CA ALA A 242 -49.50 7.64 -3.84
C ALA A 242 -50.83 7.51 -3.08
N GLY A 243 -50.82 6.83 -1.92
CA GLY A 243 -51.97 6.70 -1.04
C GLY A 243 -52.47 8.05 -0.51
N LEU A 244 -51.56 8.93 -0.05
CA LEU A 244 -51.92 10.27 0.42
C LEU A 244 -52.46 11.16 -0.71
N ALA A 245 -51.93 11.06 -1.93
CA ALA A 245 -52.43 11.81 -3.08
C ALA A 245 -53.85 11.36 -3.47
N ALA A 246 -54.14 10.06 -3.45
CA ALA A 246 -55.47 9.52 -3.70
C ALA A 246 -56.48 9.95 -2.63
N ALA A 247 -56.09 9.94 -1.35
CA ALA A 247 -56.92 10.40 -0.25
C ALA A 247 -57.25 11.90 -0.35
N ARG A 248 -56.28 12.75 -0.73
CA ARG A 248 -56.51 14.18 -0.98
C ARG A 248 -57.48 14.44 -2.13
N ARG A 249 -57.39 13.68 -3.23
CA ARG A 249 -58.32 13.81 -4.37
C ARG A 249 -59.76 13.44 -3.98
N ARG A 250 -59.97 12.38 -3.18
CA ARG A 250 -61.31 12.00 -2.70
C ARG A 250 -61.95 13.09 -1.84
N LYS A 251 -61.20 13.70 -0.91
CA LYS A 251 -61.72 14.79 -0.07
C LYS A 251 -62.13 16.02 -0.89
N LYS A 252 -61.40 16.37 -1.96
CA LYS A 252 -61.79 17.48 -2.85
C LYS A 252 -63.08 17.19 -3.63
N LEU A 253 -63.29 15.95 -4.06
CA LEU A 253 -64.51 15.55 -4.78
C LEU A 253 -65.76 15.56 -3.89
N GLN A 254 -65.63 15.18 -2.62
CA GLN A 254 -66.75 15.16 -1.67
C GLN A 254 -67.16 16.55 -1.16
N ALA A 255 -66.27 17.55 -1.25
CA ALA A 255 -66.56 18.94 -0.88
C ALA A 255 -67.18 19.78 -2.03
N ALA A 256 -67.37 19.18 -3.21
CA ALA A 256 -67.92 19.82 -4.41
C ALA A 256 -69.34 19.34 -4.76
N LEU A 257 -69.98 18.57 -3.86
CA LEU A 257 -71.38 18.15 -3.89
C LEU A 257 -72.12 18.84 -2.75
#